data_AF-A0AAW7DU09-F1
#
_entry.id   AF-A0AAW7DU09-F1
#
_cell.length_a   1.000
_cell.length_b   1.000
_cell.length_c   1.000
_cell.angle_alpha   90.00
_cell.angle_beta   90.00
_cell.angle_gamma   90.00
#
_symmetry.space_group_name_H-M   'P 1'
#
loop_
_entity.id
_entity.type
_entity.pdbx_description
1 polymer ?
#
loop_
_entity_poly.entity_id
_entity_poly.type
_entity_poly.pdbx_seq_one_letter_code
_entity_poly.pdbx_strand_id
1 'polypeptide(L)'
;MTEEAEDRFLDLRHEPADHRRQFDRTLRLRRLGKLEKMGLATERATGVWELSERMEQVLRELGERGDIIRNMDKALKADGLERDPMTFQIHDVAPEVPITGRVLDKYLTDELGENLTIVVDGIDGRTHHVAGIDAARIEDARIGSVIEIGPAETASRPSDRTIASISEGGIYRPSRHREQARFEGRVPGGDYEGYVDAHVRRLEALRRPGIVERIDVDQWRIPEDLESRAAAFDAGRNRQASIRVLSIFNLENQIGAEGSTWLDRRLLASDASDLAPAGFGHEVREAMDRRREHHIEQGDATRQQDGRVSYRSNLLATLREREVAHAGAEMAANKTLPFRVATDGETVSGRFTGTVQLSSGKFAVVEKSHEFTLVPWRPVIDRQLGREVMGIVQGGSVSWMLGRQRGLAI
;
A
#
# COMPACT_ATOMS: atom_id res chain seq x y z
N MET A 1 -16.15 22.17 -32.71
CA MET A 1 -14.91 22.59 -33.42
C MET A 1 -14.35 21.42 -34.20
N THR A 2 -14.18 20.23 -33.59
CA THR A 2 -13.77 19.02 -34.33
C THR A 2 -14.86 18.52 -35.29
N GLU A 3 -16.13 18.54 -34.88
CA GLU A 3 -17.27 18.19 -35.77
C GLU A 3 -17.46 19.13 -36.98
N GLU A 4 -16.87 20.33 -36.95
CA GLU A 4 -17.01 21.35 -38.01
C GLU A 4 -15.71 21.54 -38.81
N ALA A 5 -14.64 20.84 -38.43
CA ALA A 5 -13.36 20.91 -39.13
C ALA A 5 -13.37 19.89 -40.28
N GLU A 6 -13.23 20.36 -41.51
CA GLU A 6 -13.05 19.49 -42.68
C GLU A 6 -11.56 19.15 -42.80
N ASP A 7 -11.22 17.86 -42.78
CA ASP A 7 -9.82 17.38 -42.83
C ASP A 7 -8.87 18.05 -41.81
N ARG A 8 -9.41 18.38 -40.61
CA ARG A 8 -8.76 19.12 -39.50
C ARG A 8 -8.58 20.62 -39.73
N PHE A 9 -9.08 21.16 -40.84
CA PHE A 9 -9.06 22.58 -41.12
C PHE A 9 -10.36 23.24 -40.67
N LEU A 10 -10.23 24.37 -39.98
CA LEU A 10 -11.33 25.21 -39.59
C LEU A 10 -11.17 26.58 -40.26
N ASP A 11 -12.06 26.89 -41.19
CA ASP A 11 -12.11 28.19 -41.85
C ASP A 11 -13.08 29.12 -41.12
N LEU A 12 -12.54 30.14 -40.46
CA LEU A 12 -13.26 31.19 -39.76
C LEU A 12 -13.13 32.55 -40.47
N ARG A 13 -12.77 32.60 -41.75
CA ARG A 13 -12.65 33.88 -42.48
C ARG A 13 -13.98 34.58 -42.67
N HIS A 14 -15.08 33.84 -42.76
CA HIS A 14 -16.41 34.41 -42.90
C HIS A 14 -16.88 35.09 -41.61
N GLU A 15 -17.21 36.38 -41.70
CA GLU A 15 -17.81 37.13 -40.60
C GLU A 15 -19.35 37.07 -40.72
N PRO A 16 -20.04 36.44 -39.76
CA PRO A 16 -21.50 36.34 -39.80
C PRO A 16 -22.16 37.71 -39.66
N ALA A 17 -23.29 37.95 -40.34
CA ALA A 17 -24.06 39.19 -40.19
C ALA A 17 -24.81 39.29 -38.84
N ASP A 18 -25.08 38.16 -38.19
CA ASP A 18 -25.77 38.09 -36.91
C ASP A 18 -24.80 38.24 -35.73
N HIS A 19 -25.12 39.15 -34.80
CA HIS A 19 -24.32 39.47 -33.63
C HIS A 19 -24.00 38.26 -32.75
N ARG A 20 -24.93 37.30 -32.63
CA ARG A 20 -24.70 36.08 -31.84
C ARG A 20 -23.59 35.22 -32.48
N ARG A 21 -23.63 35.06 -33.79
CA ARG A 21 -22.61 34.30 -34.54
C ARG A 21 -21.26 35.02 -34.61
N GLN A 22 -21.24 36.36 -34.61
CA GLN A 22 -20.00 37.14 -34.47
C GLN A 22 -19.33 36.93 -33.09
N PHE A 23 -20.14 36.93 -32.03
CA PHE A 23 -19.66 36.64 -30.68
C PHE A 23 -19.08 35.22 -30.58
N ASP A 24 -19.77 34.22 -31.13
CA ASP A 24 -19.30 32.83 -31.17
C ASP A 24 -17.98 32.69 -31.95
N ARG A 25 -17.84 33.40 -33.09
CA ARG A 25 -16.59 33.45 -33.86
C ARG A 25 -15.43 34.04 -33.04
N THR A 26 -15.68 35.10 -32.28
CA THR A 26 -14.68 35.74 -31.42
C THR A 26 -14.20 34.78 -30.32
N LEU A 27 -15.13 34.04 -29.70
CA LEU A 27 -14.79 33.04 -28.70
C LEU A 27 -13.98 31.87 -29.30
N ARG A 28 -14.32 31.43 -30.52
CA ARG A 28 -13.58 30.40 -31.26
C ARG A 28 -12.15 30.84 -31.57
N LEU A 29 -11.96 32.05 -32.08
CA LEU A 29 -10.61 32.60 -32.33
C LEU A 29 -9.78 32.70 -31.04
N ARG A 30 -10.39 33.10 -29.92
CA ARG A 30 -9.70 33.10 -28.61
C ARG A 30 -9.31 31.69 -28.16
N ARG A 31 -10.19 30.70 -28.34
CA ARG A 31 -9.89 29.29 -28.03
C ARG A 31 -8.78 28.75 -28.92
N LEU A 32 -8.80 29.04 -30.21
CA LEU A 32 -7.75 28.64 -31.15
C LEU A 32 -6.40 29.27 -30.80
N GLY A 33 -6.36 30.56 -30.45
CA GLY A 33 -5.14 31.19 -29.95
C GLY A 33 -4.62 30.57 -28.64
N LYS A 34 -5.49 29.98 -27.82
CA LYS A 34 -5.06 29.19 -26.64
C LYS A 34 -4.50 27.82 -27.05
N LEU A 35 -5.18 27.13 -27.96
CA LEU A 35 -4.73 25.84 -28.51
C LEU A 35 -3.40 25.99 -29.26
N GLU A 36 -3.19 27.10 -29.95
CA GLU A 36 -1.94 27.42 -30.64
C GLU A 36 -0.76 27.56 -29.68
N LYS A 37 -0.94 28.28 -28.56
CA LYS A 37 0.07 28.36 -27.48
C LYS A 37 0.41 27.00 -26.88
N MET A 38 -0.49 26.02 -27.00
CA MET A 38 -0.30 24.63 -26.55
C MET A 38 0.22 23.72 -27.67
N GLY A 39 0.45 24.24 -28.89
CA GLY A 39 0.85 23.44 -30.05
C GLY A 39 -0.24 22.49 -30.57
N LEU A 40 -1.50 22.72 -30.20
CA LEU A 40 -2.66 21.91 -30.58
C LEU A 40 -3.45 22.49 -31.76
N ALA A 41 -3.16 23.71 -32.16
CA ALA A 41 -3.68 24.35 -33.36
C ALA A 41 -2.56 25.18 -34.03
N THR A 42 -2.68 25.44 -35.33
CA THR A 42 -1.74 26.31 -36.06
C THR A 42 -2.50 27.15 -37.06
N GLU A 43 -2.29 28.47 -37.05
CA GLU A 43 -2.83 29.34 -38.09
C GLU A 43 -2.01 29.16 -39.37
N ARG A 44 -2.61 28.58 -40.41
CA ARG A 44 -1.94 28.38 -41.71
C ARG A 44 -2.07 29.60 -42.61
N ALA A 45 -3.17 30.31 -42.47
CA ALA A 45 -3.44 31.60 -43.09
C ALA A 45 -4.43 32.36 -42.21
N THR A 46 -4.54 33.68 -42.37
CA THR A 46 -5.44 34.50 -41.56
C THR A 46 -6.86 33.91 -41.53
N GLY A 47 -7.31 33.49 -40.34
CA GLY A 47 -8.63 32.90 -40.13
C GLY A 47 -8.77 31.42 -40.54
N VAL A 48 -7.71 30.76 -41.03
CA VAL A 48 -7.69 29.33 -41.39
C VAL A 48 -6.76 28.58 -40.46
N TRP A 49 -7.34 27.68 -39.67
CA TRP A 49 -6.65 26.98 -38.60
C TRP A 49 -6.57 25.49 -38.90
N GLU A 50 -5.40 24.90 -38.71
CA GLU A 50 -5.23 23.45 -38.69
C GLU A 50 -5.21 22.96 -37.24
N LEU A 51 -6.02 21.95 -36.93
CA LEU A 51 -6.08 21.32 -35.62
C LEU A 51 -5.16 20.09 -35.58
N SER A 52 -4.43 19.92 -34.48
CA SER A 52 -3.57 18.75 -34.28
C SER A 52 -4.40 17.46 -34.19
N GLU A 53 -3.90 16.36 -34.78
CA GLU A 53 -4.49 15.01 -34.64
C GLU A 53 -4.59 14.55 -33.19
N ARG A 54 -3.67 15.03 -32.34
CA ARG A 54 -3.63 14.69 -30.91
C ARG A 54 -4.48 15.62 -30.04
N MET A 55 -5.17 16.60 -30.63
CA MET A 55 -5.87 17.63 -29.87
C MET A 55 -6.93 17.04 -28.93
N GLU A 56 -7.79 16.14 -29.41
CA GLU A 56 -8.85 15.56 -28.57
C GLU A 56 -8.28 14.74 -27.41
N GLN A 57 -7.24 13.94 -27.69
CA GLN A 57 -6.54 13.17 -26.67
C GLN A 57 -5.91 14.09 -25.60
N VAL A 58 -5.13 15.08 -26.02
CA VAL A 58 -4.43 15.98 -25.08
C VAL A 58 -5.42 16.81 -24.25
N LEU A 59 -6.51 17.30 -24.85
CA LEU A 59 -7.53 18.04 -24.10
C LEU A 59 -8.29 17.16 -23.11
N ARG A 60 -8.50 15.88 -23.45
CA ARG A 60 -9.09 14.90 -22.53
C ARG A 60 -8.17 14.63 -21.35
N GLU A 61 -6.89 14.34 -21.60
CA GLU A 61 -5.88 14.11 -20.56
C GLU A 61 -5.74 15.34 -19.64
N LEU A 62 -5.80 16.56 -20.19
CA LEU A 62 -5.79 17.80 -19.40
C LEU A 62 -7.06 17.97 -18.56
N GLY A 63 -8.22 17.58 -19.11
CA GLY A 63 -9.49 17.57 -18.38
C GLY A 63 -9.44 16.60 -17.19
N GLU A 64 -9.05 15.35 -17.46
CA GLU A 64 -8.89 14.30 -16.44
C GLU A 64 -7.90 14.72 -15.34
N ARG A 65 -6.74 15.26 -15.73
CA ARG A 65 -5.77 15.81 -14.78
C ARG A 65 -6.36 16.95 -13.95
N GLY A 66 -7.11 17.85 -14.59
CA GLY A 66 -7.80 18.95 -13.91
C GLY A 66 -8.83 18.46 -12.89
N ASP A 67 -9.51 17.35 -13.18
CA ASP A 67 -10.50 16.74 -12.30
C ASP A 67 -9.84 16.07 -11.10
N ILE A 68 -8.72 15.36 -11.32
CA ILE A 68 -7.88 14.78 -10.27
C ILE A 68 -7.39 15.88 -9.31
N ILE A 69 -6.85 16.99 -9.83
CA ILE A 69 -6.38 18.12 -9.01
C ILE A 69 -7.50 18.69 -8.15
N ARG A 70 -8.73 18.82 -8.68
CA ARG A 70 -9.89 19.28 -7.89
C ARG A 70 -10.27 18.30 -6.80
N ASN A 71 -10.17 16.98 -7.05
CA ASN A 71 -10.41 15.97 -6.03
C ASN A 71 -9.34 16.00 -4.92
N MET A 72 -8.06 16.18 -5.28
CA MET A 72 -6.97 16.35 -4.31
C MET A 72 -7.17 17.58 -3.42
N ASP A 73 -7.52 18.72 -4.01
CA ASP A 73 -7.83 19.95 -3.27
C ASP A 73 -9.03 19.78 -2.34
N LYS A 74 -10.08 19.08 -2.80
CA LYS A 74 -11.25 18.74 -1.97
C LYS A 74 -10.86 17.85 -0.78
N ALA A 75 -10.02 16.84 -1.00
CA ALA A 75 -9.53 15.94 0.06
C ALA A 75 -8.75 16.71 1.13
N LEU A 76 -7.85 17.61 0.73
CA LEU A 76 -7.12 18.48 1.64
C LEU A 76 -8.06 19.38 2.46
N LYS A 77 -9.02 20.03 1.80
CA LYS A 77 -9.98 20.93 2.46
C LYS A 77 -10.89 20.23 3.45
N ALA A 78 -11.20 18.95 3.24
CA ALA A 78 -12.00 18.17 4.20
C ALA A 78 -11.32 18.08 5.58
N ASP A 79 -9.99 18.08 5.60
CA ASP A 79 -9.16 18.07 6.82
C ASP A 79 -8.65 19.49 7.20
N GLY A 80 -9.18 20.55 6.58
CA GLY A 80 -8.78 21.93 6.83
C GLY A 80 -7.36 22.26 6.35
N LEU A 81 -6.81 21.47 5.43
CA LEU A 81 -5.47 21.65 4.87
C LEU A 81 -5.53 22.44 3.56
N GLU A 82 -4.51 23.24 3.33
CA GLU A 82 -4.25 23.91 2.06
C GLU A 82 -2.81 23.62 1.63
N ARG A 83 -2.63 23.31 0.35
CA ARG A 83 -1.34 23.02 -0.27
C ARG A 83 -1.29 23.69 -1.62
N ASP A 84 -0.09 24.10 -2.04
CA ASP A 84 0.12 24.63 -3.38
C ASP A 84 -0.13 23.52 -4.42
N PRO A 85 -1.04 23.69 -5.39
CA PRO A 85 -1.27 22.70 -6.44
C PRO A 85 -0.02 22.32 -7.24
N MET A 86 1.03 23.15 -7.23
CA MET A 86 2.32 22.82 -7.84
C MET A 86 3.05 21.66 -7.14
N THR A 87 2.70 21.33 -5.90
CA THR A 87 3.27 20.19 -5.17
C THR A 87 2.55 18.88 -5.46
N PHE A 88 1.43 18.91 -6.19
CA PHE A 88 0.63 17.71 -6.48
C PHE A 88 1.37 16.77 -7.44
N GLN A 89 1.38 15.49 -7.10
CA GLN A 89 1.95 14.41 -7.90
C GLN A 89 0.85 13.39 -8.20
N ILE A 90 0.69 13.03 -9.47
CA ILE A 90 -0.34 12.09 -9.94
C ILE A 90 0.37 10.85 -10.46
N HIS A 91 0.01 9.70 -9.93
CA HIS A 91 0.63 8.41 -10.20
C HIS A 91 -0.43 7.45 -10.78
N ASP A 92 -0.34 7.23 -12.08
CA ASP A 92 -1.18 6.23 -12.80
C ASP A 92 -0.61 4.80 -12.69
N VAL A 93 0.59 4.68 -12.11
CA VAL A 93 1.32 3.43 -11.86
C VAL A 93 1.99 3.49 -10.48
N ALA A 94 2.44 2.34 -9.97
CA ALA A 94 3.19 2.32 -8.72
C ALA A 94 4.39 3.30 -8.73
N PRO A 95 4.61 4.05 -7.64
CA PRO A 95 5.69 5.04 -7.57
C PRO A 95 7.06 4.36 -7.54
N GLU A 96 8.03 4.89 -8.26
CA GLU A 96 9.40 4.33 -8.27
C GLU A 96 10.11 4.50 -6.92
N VAL A 97 9.85 5.62 -6.24
CA VAL A 97 10.37 5.95 -4.92
C VAL A 97 9.25 5.80 -3.88
N PRO A 98 9.49 5.13 -2.74
CA PRO A 98 8.46 5.00 -1.71
C PRO A 98 7.94 6.34 -1.21
N ILE A 99 6.62 6.45 -1.14
CA ILE A 99 5.88 7.60 -0.62
C ILE A 99 5.40 7.23 0.78
N THR A 100 5.89 7.91 1.81
CA THR A 100 5.33 7.80 3.17
C THR A 100 4.47 9.03 3.46
N GLY A 101 3.28 8.84 4.00
CA GLY A 101 2.40 9.97 4.28
C GLY A 101 1.09 9.60 4.96
N ARG A 102 0.31 10.62 5.27
CA ARG A 102 -1.04 10.48 5.85
C ARG A 102 -2.08 10.33 4.75
N VAL A 103 -2.97 9.36 4.88
CA VAL A 103 -4.13 9.18 3.99
C VAL A 103 -5.10 10.33 4.19
N LEU A 104 -5.39 11.08 3.12
CA LEU A 104 -6.40 12.15 3.11
C LEU A 104 -7.74 11.67 2.58
N ASP A 105 -7.72 10.81 1.55
CA ASP A 105 -8.92 10.27 0.95
C ASP A 105 -8.64 8.92 0.27
N LYS A 106 -9.70 8.12 0.10
CA LYS A 106 -9.69 6.81 -0.52
C LYS A 106 -11.05 6.54 -1.17
N TYR A 107 -11.08 6.37 -2.49
CA TYR A 107 -12.32 6.18 -3.25
C TYR A 107 -12.18 5.19 -4.41
N LEU A 108 -13.28 4.51 -4.73
CA LEU A 108 -13.34 3.55 -5.85
C LEU A 108 -13.27 4.30 -7.17
N THR A 109 -12.54 3.75 -8.14
CA THR A 109 -12.27 4.44 -9.41
C THR A 109 -12.60 3.60 -10.64
N ASP A 110 -12.83 2.30 -10.49
CA ASP A 110 -13.31 1.44 -11.57
C ASP A 110 -14.76 1.00 -11.38
N GLU A 111 -15.43 0.72 -12.50
CA GLU A 111 -16.83 0.28 -12.53
C GLU A 111 -17.02 -1.13 -11.94
N LEU A 112 -15.92 -1.88 -11.78
CA LEU A 112 -15.87 -3.21 -11.18
C LEU A 112 -15.70 -3.17 -9.65
N GLY A 113 -15.30 -2.03 -9.08
CA GLY A 113 -15.10 -1.83 -7.65
C GLY A 113 -13.86 -2.54 -7.07
N GLU A 114 -12.92 -2.96 -7.92
CA GLU A 114 -11.74 -3.75 -7.50
C GLU A 114 -10.55 -2.86 -7.15
N ASN A 115 -10.45 -1.68 -7.79
CA ASN A 115 -9.35 -0.75 -7.59
C ASN A 115 -9.78 0.56 -6.91
N LEU A 116 -8.96 0.96 -5.96
CA LEU A 116 -9.06 2.21 -5.22
C LEU A 116 -8.02 3.20 -5.71
N THR A 117 -8.39 4.46 -5.60
CA THR A 117 -7.47 5.59 -5.64
C THR A 117 -7.30 6.13 -4.24
N ILE A 118 -6.07 6.50 -3.89
CA ILE A 118 -5.73 7.08 -2.59
C ILE A 118 -5.09 8.44 -2.80
N VAL A 119 -5.47 9.40 -1.96
CA VAL A 119 -4.78 10.69 -1.82
C VAL A 119 -3.98 10.69 -0.53
N VAL A 120 -2.69 11.00 -0.62
CA VAL A 120 -1.74 10.97 0.51
C VAL A 120 -1.03 12.32 0.64
N ASP A 121 -1.00 12.90 1.84
CA ASP A 121 -0.13 14.02 2.17
C ASP A 121 1.24 13.47 2.59
N GLY A 122 2.25 13.67 1.74
CA GLY A 122 3.57 13.07 1.84
C GLY A 122 4.46 13.80 2.84
N ILE A 123 5.30 13.05 3.53
CA ILE A 123 6.38 13.61 4.38
C ILE A 123 7.38 14.45 3.56
N ASP A 124 7.41 14.26 2.25
CA ASP A 124 8.25 14.97 1.27
C ASP A 124 7.67 16.35 0.89
N GLY A 125 6.54 16.74 1.51
CA GLY A 125 5.88 18.02 1.31
C GLY A 125 4.97 18.07 0.07
N ARG A 126 4.76 16.92 -0.59
CA ARG A 126 3.90 16.79 -1.77
C ARG A 126 2.61 16.07 -1.45
N THR A 127 1.57 16.35 -2.22
CA THR A 127 0.32 15.59 -2.15
C THR A 127 0.29 14.61 -3.31
N HIS A 128 0.11 13.32 -3.02
CA HIS A 128 0.18 12.25 -3.99
C HIS A 128 -1.22 11.69 -4.25
N HIS A 129 -1.58 11.59 -5.52
CA HIS A 129 -2.71 10.82 -5.99
C HIS A 129 -2.17 9.53 -6.61
N VAL A 130 -2.62 8.38 -6.11
CA VAL A 130 -2.16 7.06 -6.57
C VAL A 130 -3.37 6.20 -6.92
N ALA A 131 -3.48 5.84 -8.20
CA ALA A 131 -4.56 5.00 -8.71
C ALA A 131 -4.16 3.52 -8.78
N GLY A 132 -5.14 2.63 -9.00
CA GLY A 132 -4.89 1.22 -9.28
C GLY A 132 -4.48 0.38 -8.06
N ILE A 133 -4.95 0.78 -6.87
CA ILE A 133 -4.64 0.10 -5.63
C ILE A 133 -5.67 -0.99 -5.34
N ASP A 134 -5.21 -2.22 -5.11
CA ASP A 134 -6.06 -3.31 -4.63
C ASP A 134 -6.72 -2.93 -3.28
N ALA A 135 -8.05 -3.00 -3.26
CA ALA A 135 -8.85 -2.72 -2.09
C ALA A 135 -8.43 -3.49 -0.83
N ALA A 136 -8.06 -4.76 -1.00
CA ALA A 136 -7.68 -5.65 0.08
C ALA A 136 -6.36 -5.23 0.75
N ARG A 137 -5.45 -4.57 0.02
CA ARG A 137 -4.14 -4.12 0.56
C ARG A 137 -4.25 -2.95 1.51
N ILE A 138 -5.36 -2.23 1.49
CA ILE A 138 -5.57 -1.04 2.31
C ILE A 138 -6.89 -1.10 3.10
N GLU A 139 -7.40 -2.30 3.37
CA GLU A 139 -8.64 -2.49 4.12
C GLU A 139 -8.57 -1.87 5.53
N ASP A 140 -7.46 -2.09 6.24
CA ASP A 140 -7.27 -1.61 7.61
C ASP A 140 -6.91 -0.11 7.70
N ALA A 141 -6.48 0.53 6.60
CA ALA A 141 -6.11 1.95 6.66
C ALA A 141 -7.34 2.85 6.54
N ARG A 142 -7.36 3.88 7.38
CA ARG A 142 -8.42 4.88 7.49
C ARG A 142 -7.90 6.24 7.04
N ILE A 143 -8.80 7.18 6.77
CA ILE A 143 -8.43 8.60 6.67
C ILE A 143 -7.68 8.98 7.95
N GLY A 144 -6.54 9.65 7.79
CA GLY A 144 -5.60 9.98 8.87
C GLY A 144 -4.53 8.92 9.14
N SER A 145 -4.66 7.67 8.67
CA SER A 145 -3.62 6.65 8.83
C SER A 145 -2.32 7.05 8.14
N VAL A 146 -1.19 6.64 8.70
CA VAL A 146 0.14 6.78 8.08
C VAL A 146 0.47 5.50 7.32
N ILE A 147 0.72 5.63 6.02
CA ILE A 147 1.04 4.51 5.13
C ILE A 147 2.35 4.78 4.38
N GLU A 148 2.92 3.71 3.86
CA GLU A 148 3.99 3.73 2.88
C GLU A 148 3.49 3.05 1.61
N ILE A 149 3.60 3.75 0.48
CA ILE A 149 3.31 3.24 -0.86
C ILE A 149 4.65 3.11 -1.58
N GLY A 150 5.10 1.88 -1.80
CA GLY A 150 6.37 1.59 -2.46
C GLY A 150 6.22 1.24 -3.94
N PRO A 151 7.35 0.95 -4.61
CA PRO A 151 7.32 0.41 -5.96
C PRO A 151 6.49 -0.86 -6.04
N ALA A 152 6.07 -1.19 -7.26
CA ALA A 152 5.38 -2.44 -7.53
C ALA A 152 6.19 -3.60 -6.94
N GLU A 153 5.51 -4.56 -6.30
CA GLU A 153 6.16 -5.76 -5.77
C GLU A 153 6.76 -6.56 -6.94
N THR A 154 8.01 -6.29 -7.26
CA THR A 154 8.82 -7.01 -8.26
C THR A 154 9.59 -8.17 -7.65
N ALA A 155 9.37 -8.47 -6.37
CA ALA A 155 10.05 -9.58 -5.72
C ALA A 155 9.74 -10.88 -6.47
N SER A 156 10.79 -11.49 -7.05
CA SER A 156 10.79 -12.83 -7.64
C SER A 156 9.84 -13.72 -6.85
N ARG A 157 8.79 -14.23 -7.50
CA ARG A 157 7.75 -14.98 -6.78
C ARG A 157 8.40 -16.19 -6.11
N PRO A 158 7.95 -16.62 -4.93
CA PRO A 158 8.45 -17.86 -4.33
C PRO A 158 8.42 -19.05 -5.29
N SER A 159 7.40 -19.11 -6.16
CA SER A 159 7.29 -20.11 -7.22
C SER A 159 8.44 -20.05 -8.23
N ASP A 160 8.89 -18.85 -8.61
CA ASP A 160 9.93 -18.66 -9.62
C ASP A 160 11.30 -19.08 -9.06
N ARG A 161 11.58 -18.75 -7.79
CA ARG A 161 12.74 -19.27 -7.04
C ARG A 161 12.73 -20.79 -6.95
N THR A 162 11.60 -21.38 -6.58
CA THR A 162 11.46 -22.84 -6.45
C THR A 162 11.62 -23.56 -7.78
N ILE A 163 11.07 -23.01 -8.88
CA ILE A 163 11.25 -23.55 -10.23
C ILE A 163 12.73 -23.52 -10.61
N ALA A 164 13.41 -22.39 -10.41
CA ALA A 164 14.83 -22.24 -10.69
C ALA A 164 15.67 -23.23 -9.86
N SER A 165 15.40 -23.36 -8.56
CA SER A 165 16.18 -24.24 -7.67
C SER A 165 16.00 -25.73 -7.95
N ILE A 166 14.83 -26.15 -8.45
CA ILE A 166 14.52 -27.56 -8.74
C ILE A 166 14.98 -27.97 -10.15
N SER A 167 15.19 -26.99 -11.03
CA SER A 167 15.64 -27.28 -12.38
C SER A 167 17.06 -27.84 -12.40
N GLU A 168 17.31 -28.76 -13.33
CA GLU A 168 18.65 -29.30 -13.59
C GLU A 168 18.97 -29.11 -15.07
N GLY A 169 20.12 -28.48 -15.35
CA GLY A 169 20.54 -28.21 -16.73
C GLY A 169 19.53 -27.35 -17.52
N GLY A 170 18.83 -26.43 -16.84
CA GLY A 170 17.79 -25.59 -17.45
C GLY A 170 16.48 -26.33 -17.75
N ILE A 171 16.30 -27.55 -17.24
CA ILE A 171 15.07 -28.33 -17.39
C ILE A 171 14.36 -28.48 -16.04
N TYR A 172 13.11 -28.03 -15.98
CA TYR A 172 12.21 -28.25 -14.86
C TYR A 172 11.26 -29.43 -15.16
N ARG A 173 11.13 -30.34 -14.18
CA ARG A 173 10.25 -31.52 -14.26
C ARG A 173 9.19 -31.51 -13.14
N PRO A 174 7.88 -31.37 -13.46
CA PRO A 174 6.80 -31.46 -12.47
C PRO A 174 6.80 -32.75 -11.66
N SER A 175 7.07 -33.90 -12.29
CA SER A 175 7.20 -35.21 -11.63
C SER A 175 8.25 -35.19 -10.51
N ARG A 176 9.45 -34.67 -10.82
CA ARG A 176 10.54 -34.54 -9.85
C ARG A 176 10.21 -33.55 -8.74
N HIS A 177 9.60 -32.42 -9.06
CA HIS A 177 9.17 -31.45 -8.04
C HIS A 177 8.19 -32.11 -7.06
N ARG A 178 7.28 -32.94 -7.56
CA ARG A 178 6.33 -33.69 -6.73
C ARG A 178 7.01 -34.67 -5.78
N GLU A 179 7.99 -35.43 -6.29
CA GLU A 179 8.78 -36.36 -5.48
C GLU A 179 9.56 -35.63 -4.38
N GLN A 180 10.22 -34.52 -4.74
CA GLN A 180 10.96 -33.68 -3.79
C GLN A 180 10.04 -33.08 -2.71
N ALA A 181 8.89 -32.52 -3.12
CA ALA A 181 7.94 -31.92 -2.19
C ALA A 181 7.35 -32.96 -1.21
N ARG A 182 7.10 -34.19 -1.68
CA ARG A 182 6.68 -35.32 -0.83
C ARG A 182 7.76 -35.71 0.18
N PHE A 183 9.02 -35.72 -0.24
CA PHE A 183 10.15 -36.06 0.62
C PHE A 183 10.41 -34.99 1.69
N GLU A 184 10.34 -33.70 1.34
CA GLU A 184 10.61 -32.59 2.27
C GLU A 184 9.47 -32.33 3.27
N GLY A 185 8.24 -32.74 2.97
CA GLY A 185 7.08 -32.54 3.84
C GLY A 185 6.65 -31.08 4.00
N ARG A 186 7.13 -30.16 3.14
CA ARG A 186 6.95 -28.70 3.22
C ARG A 186 5.71 -28.16 2.48
N VAL A 187 4.62 -28.93 2.38
CA VAL A 187 3.37 -28.48 1.74
C VAL A 187 2.24 -28.37 2.78
N PRO A 188 1.80 -27.15 3.13
CA PRO A 188 0.68 -26.96 4.05
C PRO A 188 -0.58 -27.69 3.57
N GLY A 189 -1.12 -28.60 4.40
CA GLY A 189 -2.33 -29.36 4.08
C GLY A 189 -2.13 -30.64 3.25
N GLY A 190 -0.91 -30.95 2.80
CA GLY A 190 -0.58 -32.22 2.13
C GLY A 190 -1.07 -32.36 0.69
N ASP A 191 -1.55 -31.28 0.06
CA ASP A 191 -1.95 -31.28 -1.36
C ASP A 191 -0.74 -31.02 -2.26
N TYR A 192 0.07 -32.06 -2.46
CA TYR A 192 1.27 -32.00 -3.31
C TYR A 192 0.94 -31.80 -4.80
N GLU A 193 -0.21 -32.31 -5.24
CA GLU A 193 -0.66 -32.17 -6.63
C GLU A 193 -1.03 -30.72 -6.91
N GLY A 194 -1.92 -30.13 -6.10
CA GLY A 194 -2.29 -28.72 -6.23
C GLY A 194 -1.11 -27.76 -6.07
N TYR A 195 -0.13 -28.11 -5.22
CA TYR A 195 1.12 -27.37 -5.07
C TYR A 195 1.96 -27.36 -6.35
N VAL A 196 2.19 -28.52 -6.98
CA VAL A 196 2.95 -28.59 -8.24
C VAL A 196 2.17 -27.98 -9.40
N ASP A 197 0.85 -28.17 -9.45
CA ASP A 197 -0.02 -27.58 -10.47
C ASP A 197 -0.03 -26.05 -10.44
N ALA A 198 0.19 -25.43 -9.28
CA ALA A 198 0.40 -23.99 -9.19
C ALA A 198 1.69 -23.55 -9.93
N HIS A 199 2.76 -24.33 -9.85
CA HIS A 199 4.03 -24.06 -10.54
C HIS A 199 3.93 -24.34 -12.04
N VAL A 200 3.20 -25.38 -12.44
CA VAL A 200 2.90 -25.64 -13.87
C VAL A 200 2.05 -24.53 -14.48
N ARG A 201 1.01 -24.05 -13.76
CA ARG A 201 0.22 -22.89 -14.19
C ARG A 201 1.08 -21.63 -14.34
N ARG A 202 2.06 -21.44 -13.45
CA ARG A 202 3.02 -20.34 -13.56
C ARG A 202 3.90 -20.47 -14.82
N LEU A 203 4.42 -21.66 -15.10
CA LEU A 203 5.20 -21.92 -16.31
C LEU A 203 4.38 -21.70 -17.59
N GLU A 204 3.11 -22.12 -17.62
CA GLU A 204 2.20 -21.81 -18.73
C GLU A 204 1.96 -20.31 -18.91
N ALA A 205 1.90 -19.54 -17.81
CA ALA A 205 1.79 -18.08 -17.87
C ALA A 205 3.05 -17.43 -18.46
N LEU A 206 4.24 -17.95 -18.14
CA LEU A 206 5.53 -17.50 -18.68
C LEU A 206 5.81 -18.02 -20.09
N ARG A 207 5.10 -19.06 -20.55
CA ARG A 207 5.20 -19.58 -21.92
C ARG A 207 4.63 -18.62 -22.97
N ARG A 208 3.51 -17.97 -22.65
CA ARG A 208 2.84 -17.00 -23.54
C ARG A 208 3.76 -15.86 -24.00
N PRO A 209 4.53 -15.18 -23.13
CA PRO A 209 5.52 -14.18 -23.54
C PRO A 209 6.84 -14.78 -24.08
N GLY A 210 6.97 -16.10 -24.16
CA GLY A 210 8.19 -16.77 -24.66
C GLY A 210 9.36 -16.79 -23.67
N ILE A 211 9.10 -16.65 -22.36
CA ILE A 211 10.16 -16.67 -21.34
C ILE A 211 10.59 -18.11 -21.03
N VAL A 212 9.65 -19.06 -21.08
CA VAL A 212 9.90 -20.49 -20.93
C VAL A 212 9.28 -21.27 -22.09
N GLU A 213 9.78 -22.47 -22.35
CA GLU A 213 9.30 -23.33 -23.42
C GLU A 213 8.81 -24.67 -22.85
N ARG A 214 7.66 -25.15 -23.31
CA ARG A 214 7.15 -26.47 -22.97
C ARG A 214 7.67 -27.47 -23.98
N ILE A 215 8.48 -28.43 -23.53
CA ILE A 215 8.99 -29.52 -24.36
C ILE A 215 7.91 -30.60 -24.47
N ASP A 216 7.39 -31.07 -23.33
CA ASP A 216 6.32 -32.06 -23.25
C ASP A 216 5.45 -31.88 -21.99
N VAL A 217 4.71 -32.91 -21.57
CA VAL A 217 3.85 -32.88 -20.38
C VAL A 217 4.61 -32.78 -19.06
N ASP A 218 5.86 -33.22 -19.01
CA ASP A 218 6.68 -33.33 -17.81
C ASP A 218 8.04 -32.60 -17.94
N GLN A 219 8.28 -31.90 -19.04
CA GLN A 219 9.55 -31.19 -19.27
C GLN A 219 9.32 -29.75 -19.75
N TRP A 220 9.92 -28.83 -19.01
CA TRP A 220 9.93 -27.39 -19.28
C TRP A 220 11.36 -26.90 -19.40
N ARG A 221 11.67 -26.19 -20.49
CA ARG A 221 12.93 -25.47 -20.65
C ARG A 221 12.79 -24.09 -20.03
N ILE A 222 13.66 -23.79 -19.07
CA ILE A 222 13.73 -22.50 -18.39
C ILE A 222 15.11 -21.86 -18.58
N PRO A 223 15.19 -20.52 -18.73
CA PRO A 223 16.46 -19.83 -18.85
C PRO A 223 17.15 -19.65 -17.48
N GLU A 224 18.46 -19.47 -17.47
CA GLU A 224 19.24 -19.26 -16.23
C GLU A 224 18.85 -17.98 -15.48
N ASP A 225 18.39 -16.96 -16.20
CA ASP A 225 17.90 -15.69 -15.66
C ASP A 225 16.36 -15.66 -15.48
N LEU A 226 15.74 -16.84 -15.29
CA LEU A 226 14.27 -16.98 -15.13
C LEU A 226 13.71 -15.99 -14.12
N GLU A 227 14.31 -15.87 -12.94
CA GLU A 227 13.80 -15.00 -11.87
C GLU A 227 13.73 -13.54 -12.31
N SER A 228 14.77 -13.04 -12.96
CA SER A 228 14.83 -11.66 -13.44
C SER A 228 13.85 -11.41 -14.59
N ARG A 229 13.71 -12.35 -15.54
CA ARG A 229 12.76 -12.25 -16.65
C ARG A 229 11.30 -12.35 -16.20
N ALA A 230 11.03 -13.25 -15.25
CA ALA A 230 9.71 -13.43 -14.66
C ALA A 230 9.30 -12.18 -13.84
N ALA A 231 10.23 -11.60 -13.09
CA ALA A 231 10.02 -10.33 -12.39
C ALA A 231 9.75 -9.17 -13.36
N ALA A 232 10.49 -9.07 -14.48
CA ALA A 232 10.25 -8.05 -15.50
C ALA A 232 8.89 -8.23 -16.22
N PHE A 233 8.51 -9.46 -16.52
CA PHE A 233 7.20 -9.79 -17.09
C PHE A 233 6.05 -9.48 -16.13
N ASP A 234 6.23 -9.78 -14.85
CA ASP A 234 5.27 -9.43 -13.83
C ASP A 234 5.23 -7.93 -13.58
N ALA A 235 6.34 -7.20 -13.63
CA ALA A 235 6.34 -5.73 -13.53
C ALA A 235 5.51 -5.08 -14.66
N GLY A 236 5.49 -5.68 -15.85
CA GLY A 236 4.65 -5.24 -16.97
C GLY A 236 3.15 -5.52 -16.78
N ARG A 237 2.78 -6.49 -15.93
CA ARG A 237 1.39 -6.95 -15.72
C ARG A 237 0.80 -6.62 -14.35
N ASN A 238 1.64 -6.47 -13.33
CA ASN A 238 1.29 -6.26 -11.94
C ASN A 238 1.90 -4.93 -11.49
N ARG A 239 1.27 -3.84 -11.96
CA ARG A 239 1.63 -2.45 -11.63
C ARG A 239 1.17 -2.03 -10.23
N GLN A 240 0.72 -2.98 -9.41
CA GLN A 240 0.15 -2.68 -8.10
C GLN A 240 1.27 -2.30 -7.14
N ALA A 241 1.17 -1.08 -6.61
CA ALA A 241 2.10 -0.58 -5.62
C ALA A 241 2.13 -1.47 -4.38
N SER A 242 3.31 -1.64 -3.79
CA SER A 242 3.40 -2.20 -2.45
C SER A 242 2.78 -1.21 -1.46
N ILE A 243 1.99 -1.70 -0.50
CA ILE A 243 1.37 -0.85 0.52
C ILE A 243 1.64 -1.44 1.89
N ARG A 244 2.10 -0.59 2.79
CA ARG A 244 2.33 -0.92 4.19
C ARG A 244 1.67 0.12 5.08
N VAL A 245 0.74 -0.34 5.93
CA VAL A 245 0.15 0.51 6.96
C VAL A 245 1.11 0.64 8.13
N LEU A 246 1.69 1.83 8.32
CA LEU A 246 2.68 2.10 9.37
C LEU A 246 2.01 2.41 10.70
N SER A 247 0.87 3.10 10.64
CA SER A 247 0.01 3.43 11.76
C SER A 247 -1.41 3.65 11.27
N ILE A 248 -2.40 3.04 11.92
CA ILE A 248 -3.80 3.36 11.64
C ILE A 248 -4.29 4.61 12.41
N PHE A 249 -3.49 5.10 13.35
CA PHE A 249 -3.78 6.28 14.15
C PHE A 249 -3.35 7.53 13.39
N ASN A 250 -4.16 8.59 13.47
CA ASN A 250 -3.75 9.90 12.98
C ASN A 250 -2.55 10.44 13.77
N LEU A 251 -1.88 11.44 13.20
CA LEU A 251 -0.64 11.98 13.74
C LEU A 251 -0.82 12.52 15.17
N GLU A 252 -1.90 13.25 15.43
CA GLU A 252 -2.17 13.86 16.73
C GLU A 252 -2.39 12.81 17.83
N ASN A 253 -3.16 11.76 17.53
CA ASN A 253 -3.43 10.69 18.47
C ASN A 253 -2.18 9.86 18.81
N GLN A 254 -1.13 9.92 17.99
CA GLN A 254 0.14 9.25 18.28
C GLN A 254 0.99 10.01 19.30
N ILE A 255 0.80 11.32 19.46
CA ILE A 255 1.65 12.16 20.32
C ILE A 255 1.50 11.76 21.80
N GLY A 256 0.26 11.55 22.24
CA GLY A 256 -0.07 11.17 23.63
C GLY A 256 -0.38 9.68 23.83
N ALA A 257 -0.16 8.83 22.83
CA ALA A 257 -0.49 7.41 22.93
C ALA A 257 0.36 6.70 24.00
N GLU A 258 -0.26 5.87 24.83
CA GLU A 258 0.47 5.08 25.85
C GLU A 258 1.39 4.02 25.23
N GLY A 259 1.03 3.53 24.05
CA GLY A 259 1.74 2.49 23.32
C GLY A 259 2.81 2.99 22.37
N SER A 260 3.51 2.03 21.76
CA SER A 260 4.49 2.31 20.72
C SER A 260 3.81 2.76 19.44
N THR A 261 4.27 3.86 18.85
CA THR A 261 3.68 4.47 17.66
C THR A 261 4.65 4.49 16.47
N TRP A 262 4.19 4.98 15.32
CA TRP A 262 5.09 5.26 14.21
C TRP A 262 6.08 6.39 14.52
N LEU A 263 5.65 7.40 15.30
CA LEU A 263 6.54 8.47 15.79
C LEU A 263 7.72 7.93 16.60
N ASP A 264 7.51 6.91 17.43
CA ASP A 264 8.57 6.33 18.26
C ASP A 264 9.62 5.60 17.40
N ARG A 265 9.18 4.91 16.34
CA ARG A 265 10.11 4.29 15.37
C ARG A 265 10.90 5.34 14.60
N ARG A 266 10.26 6.46 14.26
CA ARG A 266 10.89 7.63 13.62
C ARG A 266 11.91 8.31 14.52
N LEU A 267 11.60 8.50 15.80
CA LEU A 267 12.51 9.10 16.80
C LEU A 267 13.77 8.26 17.04
N LEU A 268 13.65 6.94 16.93
CA LEU A 268 14.78 6.01 17.07
C LEU A 268 15.55 5.79 15.76
N ALA A 269 14.98 6.17 14.62
CA ALA A 269 15.68 6.14 13.34
C ALA A 269 16.72 7.27 13.28
N SER A 270 17.88 6.98 12.71
CA SER A 270 19.06 7.86 12.79
C SER A 270 18.95 9.15 11.98
N ASP A 271 17.95 9.30 11.11
CA ASP A 271 17.84 10.44 10.21
C ASP A 271 16.38 10.83 9.91
N ALA A 272 16.11 12.13 9.98
CA ALA A 272 14.84 12.77 9.63
C ALA A 272 15.01 13.72 8.42
N SER A 273 16.07 13.52 7.63
CA SER A 273 16.38 14.27 6.40
C SER A 273 15.34 14.10 5.30
N ASP A 274 14.53 13.03 5.37
CA ASP A 274 13.41 12.76 4.48
C ASP A 274 12.20 13.68 4.74
N LEU A 275 12.15 14.35 5.89
CA LEU A 275 11.08 15.27 6.24
C LEU A 275 11.25 16.62 5.54
N ALA A 276 10.32 16.97 4.67
CA ALA A 276 10.25 18.31 4.12
C ALA A 276 10.05 19.38 5.22
N PRO A 277 10.54 20.62 5.00
CA PRO A 277 10.32 21.73 5.93
C PRO A 277 8.90 22.33 5.84
N ALA A 278 8.03 21.78 4.99
CA ALA A 278 6.66 22.24 4.79
C ALA A 278 5.69 21.05 4.65
N GLY A 279 4.39 21.34 4.70
CA GLY A 279 3.32 20.33 4.59
C GLY A 279 3.39 19.28 5.69
N PHE A 280 2.99 18.05 5.39
CA PHE A 280 2.98 16.96 6.37
C PHE A 280 4.37 16.64 6.92
N GLY A 281 5.45 16.87 6.17
CA GLY A 281 6.82 16.72 6.67
C GLY A 281 7.14 17.61 7.87
N HIS A 282 6.65 18.85 7.85
CA HIS A 282 6.77 19.78 8.97
C HIS A 282 5.90 19.34 10.15
N GLU A 283 4.64 19.00 9.91
CA GLU A 283 3.71 18.52 10.94
C GLU A 283 4.28 17.31 11.70
N VAL A 284 4.90 16.36 10.97
CA VAL A 284 5.54 15.19 11.58
C VAL A 284 6.74 15.59 12.44
N ARG A 285 7.54 16.56 12.01
CA ARG A 285 8.67 17.06 12.81
C ARG A 285 8.18 17.66 14.13
N GLU A 286 7.15 18.49 14.10
CA GLU A 286 6.53 19.06 15.31
C GLU A 286 5.92 17.98 16.21
N ALA A 287 5.25 16.99 15.62
CA ALA A 287 4.69 15.86 16.35
C ALA A 287 5.78 15.00 17.01
N MET A 288 6.92 14.79 16.34
CA MET A 288 8.09 14.12 16.91
C MET A 288 8.66 14.91 18.09
N ASP A 289 8.72 16.24 18.00
CA ASP A 289 9.18 17.09 19.10
C ASP A 289 8.23 17.01 20.30
N ARG A 290 6.91 17.11 20.08
CA ARG A 290 5.90 16.94 21.15
C ARG A 290 5.91 15.54 21.75
N ARG A 291 6.06 14.49 20.93
CA ARG A 291 6.17 13.09 21.39
C ARG A 291 7.43 12.88 22.22
N ARG A 292 8.52 13.57 21.90
CA ARG A 292 9.76 13.55 22.68
C ARG A 292 9.57 14.14 24.07
N GLU A 293 8.91 15.31 24.17
CA GLU A 293 8.60 15.90 25.47
C GLU A 293 7.67 15.00 26.28
N HIS A 294 6.66 14.40 25.64
CA HIS A 294 5.82 13.40 26.30
C HIS A 294 6.63 12.24 26.90
N HIS A 295 7.60 11.68 26.17
CA HIS A 295 8.48 10.62 26.71
C HIS A 295 9.35 11.09 27.87
N ILE A 296 9.79 12.34 27.87
CA ILE A 296 10.54 12.93 28.99
C ILE A 296 9.63 13.02 30.22
N GLU A 297 8.41 13.53 30.06
CA GLU A 297 7.40 13.64 31.14
C GLU A 297 7.04 12.27 31.72
N GLN A 298 6.93 11.23 30.89
CA GLN A 298 6.62 9.86 31.32
C GLN A 298 7.84 9.09 31.87
N GLY A 299 9.05 9.69 31.86
CA GLY A 299 10.27 9.03 32.32
C GLY A 299 10.76 7.90 31.38
N ASP A 300 10.36 7.96 30.12
CA ASP A 300 10.77 7.05 29.05
C ASP A 300 11.89 7.64 28.18
N ALA A 301 12.22 8.92 28.37
CA ALA A 301 13.38 9.59 27.80
C ALA A 301 14.02 10.58 28.80
N THR A 302 15.26 10.97 28.54
CA THR A 302 15.99 11.96 29.34
C THR A 302 16.78 12.89 28.44
N ARG A 303 16.73 14.18 28.74
CA ARG A 303 17.51 15.21 28.05
C ARG A 303 18.93 15.23 28.62
N GLN A 304 19.91 15.03 27.75
CA GLN A 304 21.34 15.07 28.08
C GLN A 304 21.84 16.53 28.14
N GLN A 305 23.00 16.72 28.76
CA GLN A 305 23.60 18.05 28.94
C GLN A 305 23.94 18.77 27.63
N ASP A 306 24.17 18.01 26.55
CA ASP A 306 24.46 18.52 25.21
C ASP A 306 23.20 18.78 24.36
N GLY A 307 22.01 18.65 24.96
CA GLY A 307 20.73 18.87 24.31
C GLY A 307 20.18 17.65 23.55
N ARG A 308 20.94 16.56 23.42
CA ARG A 308 20.44 15.30 22.84
C ARG A 308 19.45 14.64 23.80
N VAL A 309 18.55 13.82 23.28
CA VAL A 309 17.62 13.05 24.09
C VAL A 309 17.97 11.58 23.96
N SER A 310 18.19 10.94 25.11
CA SER A 310 18.36 9.49 25.19
C SER A 310 17.06 8.85 25.63
N TYR A 311 16.61 7.87 24.86
CA TYR A 311 15.43 7.07 25.15
C TYR A 311 15.81 5.87 26.02
N ARG A 312 14.84 5.36 26.78
CA ARG A 312 14.96 4.10 27.51
C ARG A 312 15.39 2.97 26.56
N SER A 313 16.26 2.08 27.04
CA SER A 313 16.54 0.82 26.35
C SER A 313 15.25 0.02 26.18
N ASN A 314 15.02 -0.55 25.00
CA ASN A 314 13.79 -1.27 24.67
C ASN A 314 12.50 -0.42 24.80
N LEU A 315 12.56 0.89 24.51
CA LEU A 315 11.41 1.80 24.54
C LEU A 315 10.16 1.20 23.90
N LEU A 316 10.27 0.71 22.65
CA LEU A 316 9.12 0.19 21.91
C LEU A 316 8.47 -1.03 22.58
N ALA A 317 9.25 -1.91 23.21
CA ALA A 317 8.72 -3.06 23.94
C ALA A 317 8.02 -2.59 25.23
N THR A 318 8.66 -1.68 25.97
CA THR A 318 8.12 -1.12 27.22
C THR A 318 6.77 -0.44 26.99
N LEU A 319 6.66 0.42 25.96
CA LEU A 319 5.41 1.11 25.63
C LEU A 319 4.31 0.13 25.22
N ARG A 320 4.65 -0.87 24.39
CA ARG A 320 3.70 -1.91 23.98
C ARG A 320 3.17 -2.71 25.17
N GLU A 321 4.05 -3.14 26.07
CA GLU A 321 3.65 -3.90 27.27
C GLU A 321 2.72 -3.08 28.16
N ARG A 322 3.02 -1.78 28.35
CA ARG A 322 2.18 -0.86 29.12
C ARG A 322 0.78 -0.72 28.50
N GLU A 323 0.72 -0.48 27.18
CA GLU A 323 -0.54 -0.35 26.46
C GLU A 323 -1.38 -1.63 26.48
N VAL A 324 -0.74 -2.79 26.26
CA VAL A 324 -1.43 -4.09 26.30
C VAL A 324 -1.96 -4.39 27.71
N ALA A 325 -1.21 -4.04 28.75
CA ALA A 325 -1.65 -4.19 30.13
C ALA A 325 -2.86 -3.30 30.44
N HIS A 326 -2.82 -2.04 30.00
CA HIS A 326 -3.92 -1.09 30.17
C HIS A 326 -5.19 -1.54 29.43
N ALA A 327 -5.07 -1.81 28.12
CA ALA A 327 -6.19 -2.26 27.30
C ALA A 327 -6.78 -3.59 27.78
N GLY A 328 -5.93 -4.53 28.21
CA GLY A 328 -6.37 -5.79 28.77
C GLY A 328 -7.17 -5.62 30.08
N ALA A 329 -6.71 -4.74 30.98
CA ALA A 329 -7.44 -4.42 32.21
C ALA A 329 -8.81 -3.77 31.95
N GLU A 330 -8.87 -2.83 30.99
CA GLU A 330 -10.13 -2.20 30.56
C GLU A 330 -11.10 -3.22 29.96
N MET A 331 -10.60 -4.12 29.10
CA MET A 331 -11.40 -5.19 28.53
C MET A 331 -11.90 -6.17 29.59
N ALA A 332 -11.09 -6.51 30.60
CA ALA A 332 -11.48 -7.42 31.68
C ALA A 332 -12.65 -6.86 32.50
N ALA A 333 -12.70 -5.54 32.72
CA ALA A 333 -13.81 -4.88 33.41
C ALA A 333 -15.15 -5.09 32.69
N ASN A 334 -15.13 -5.16 31.35
CA ASN A 334 -16.32 -5.36 30.52
C ASN A 334 -16.66 -6.83 30.26
N LYS A 335 -15.65 -7.70 30.20
CA LYS A 335 -15.77 -9.07 29.66
C LYS A 335 -16.05 -10.14 30.73
N THR A 336 -16.12 -9.76 32.01
CA THR A 336 -16.26 -10.68 33.17
C THR A 336 -15.29 -11.86 33.15
N LEU A 337 -14.15 -11.68 32.47
CA LEU A 337 -13.10 -12.66 32.30
C LEU A 337 -11.79 -11.96 32.68
N PRO A 338 -10.98 -12.51 33.61
CA PRO A 338 -9.70 -11.93 33.97
C PRO A 338 -8.75 -11.80 32.77
N PHE A 339 -8.04 -10.69 32.69
CA PHE A 339 -6.95 -10.50 31.74
C PHE A 339 -5.62 -11.01 32.31
N ARG A 340 -4.86 -11.73 31.48
CA ARG A 340 -3.49 -12.13 31.79
C ARG A 340 -2.55 -11.72 30.66
N VAL A 341 -1.46 -11.07 31.03
CA VAL A 341 -0.36 -10.70 30.11
C VAL A 341 0.40 -11.95 29.69
N ALA A 342 0.65 -12.09 28.37
CA ALA A 342 1.54 -13.12 27.85
C ALA A 342 2.99 -12.66 27.99
N THR A 343 3.87 -13.55 28.46
CA THR A 343 5.31 -13.26 28.48
C THR A 343 6.00 -13.73 27.20
N ASP A 344 7.14 -13.14 26.88
CA ASP A 344 7.95 -13.61 25.77
C ASP A 344 8.37 -15.08 25.96
N GLY A 345 8.36 -15.86 24.88
CA GLY A 345 8.61 -17.30 24.90
C GLY A 345 7.46 -18.17 25.41
N GLU A 346 6.36 -17.57 25.90
CA GLU A 346 5.21 -18.31 26.39
C GLU A 346 4.41 -18.95 25.24
N THR A 347 3.94 -20.18 25.46
CA THR A 347 2.95 -20.82 24.58
C THR A 347 1.54 -20.40 25.00
N VAL A 348 0.85 -19.70 24.11
CA VAL A 348 -0.55 -19.29 24.29
C VAL A 348 -1.45 -20.22 23.48
N SER A 349 -2.49 -20.74 24.12
CA SER A 349 -3.55 -21.51 23.48
C SER A 349 -4.91 -21.06 23.98
N GLY A 350 -5.92 -21.22 23.13
CA GLY A 350 -7.31 -20.88 23.45
C GLY A 350 -8.10 -20.51 22.20
N ARG A 351 -9.34 -20.12 22.40
CA ARG A 351 -10.24 -19.72 21.34
C ARG A 351 -9.96 -18.29 20.89
N PHE A 352 -9.70 -18.10 19.60
CA PHE A 352 -9.57 -16.76 19.01
C PHE A 352 -10.96 -16.12 18.86
N THR A 353 -11.25 -15.06 19.61
CA THR A 353 -12.61 -14.47 19.66
C THR A 353 -12.74 -13.10 19.01
N GLY A 354 -11.64 -12.49 18.60
CA GLY A 354 -11.64 -11.23 17.89
C GLY A 354 -10.30 -10.53 17.97
N THR A 355 -10.24 -9.30 17.46
CA THR A 355 -9.03 -8.48 17.50
C THR A 355 -9.28 -7.16 18.20
N VAL A 356 -8.26 -6.65 18.88
CA VAL A 356 -8.22 -5.28 19.38
C VAL A 356 -7.15 -4.50 18.62
N GLN A 357 -7.47 -3.26 18.29
CA GLN A 357 -6.58 -2.39 17.55
C GLN A 357 -5.97 -1.36 18.50
N LEU A 358 -4.66 -1.44 18.67
CA LEU A 358 -3.88 -0.59 19.57
C LEU A 358 -2.90 0.27 18.74
N SER A 359 -2.31 1.29 19.36
CA SER A 359 -1.29 2.12 18.71
C SER A 359 -0.03 1.30 18.36
N SER A 360 0.29 0.31 19.21
CA SER A 360 1.38 -0.66 18.97
C SER A 360 1.10 -1.70 17.88
N GLY A 361 -0.12 -1.76 17.35
CA GLY A 361 -0.54 -2.70 16.31
C GLY A 361 -1.83 -3.45 16.62
N LYS A 362 -2.14 -4.44 15.79
CA LYS A 362 -3.32 -5.30 15.93
C LYS A 362 -3.00 -6.50 16.82
N PHE A 363 -3.87 -6.79 17.78
CA PHE A 363 -3.72 -7.90 18.71
C PHE A 363 -4.92 -8.84 18.61
N ALA A 364 -4.66 -10.13 18.70
CA ALA A 364 -5.66 -11.17 18.80
C ALA A 364 -6.08 -11.38 20.25
N VAL A 365 -7.38 -11.50 20.48
CA VAL A 365 -7.98 -11.87 21.76
C VAL A 365 -8.09 -13.39 21.79
N VAL A 366 -7.32 -14.02 22.67
CA VAL A 366 -7.33 -15.47 22.86
C VAL A 366 -7.93 -15.77 24.23
N GLU A 367 -9.08 -16.43 24.23
CA GLU A 367 -9.82 -16.79 25.45
C GLU A 367 -9.57 -18.25 25.84
N LYS A 368 -9.37 -18.46 27.14
CA LYS A 368 -9.44 -19.76 27.81
C LYS A 368 -10.66 -19.79 28.73
N SER A 369 -10.87 -20.90 29.43
CA SER A 369 -12.03 -21.09 30.31
C SER A 369 -12.14 -20.08 31.46
N HIS A 370 -11.03 -19.46 31.91
CA HIS A 370 -11.02 -18.57 33.08
C HIS A 370 -10.17 -17.30 32.90
N GLU A 371 -9.61 -17.08 31.71
CA GLU A 371 -8.77 -15.91 31.43
C GLU A 371 -8.80 -15.61 29.93
N PHE A 372 -8.41 -14.40 29.57
CA PHE A 372 -8.04 -14.09 28.19
C PHE A 372 -6.70 -13.36 28.13
N THR A 373 -6.08 -13.45 26.97
CA THR A 373 -4.78 -12.84 26.70
C THR A 373 -4.84 -12.11 25.37
N LEU A 374 -4.09 -11.00 25.30
CA LEU A 374 -3.87 -10.25 24.08
C LEU A 374 -2.49 -10.60 23.54
N VAL A 375 -2.43 -11.08 22.29
CA VAL A 375 -1.16 -11.44 21.63
C VAL A 375 -1.08 -10.80 20.25
N PRO A 376 0.11 -10.44 19.73
CA PRO A 376 0.25 -9.86 18.40
C PRO A 376 -0.48 -10.69 17.32
N TRP A 377 -1.34 -10.04 16.55
CA TRP A 377 -2.12 -10.70 15.51
C TRP A 377 -1.28 -10.93 14.24
N ARG A 378 -1.61 -11.97 13.48
CA ARG A 378 -1.08 -12.22 12.13
C ARG A 378 -2.21 -12.70 11.21
N PRO A 379 -2.18 -12.35 9.90
CA PRO A 379 -3.25 -12.74 8.97
C PRO A 379 -3.52 -14.25 8.88
N VAL A 380 -2.52 -15.07 9.24
CA VAL A 380 -2.63 -16.54 9.20
C VAL A 380 -3.78 -17.09 10.07
N ILE A 381 -4.21 -16.36 11.11
CA ILE A 381 -5.31 -16.78 11.99
C ILE A 381 -6.68 -16.19 11.62
N ASP A 382 -6.81 -15.41 10.55
CA ASP A 382 -8.09 -14.76 10.21
C ASP A 382 -9.24 -15.73 10.01
N ARG A 383 -8.95 -16.87 9.36
CA ARG A 383 -9.93 -17.94 9.13
C ARG A 383 -10.22 -18.78 10.38
N GLN A 384 -9.58 -18.48 11.51
CA GLN A 384 -9.73 -19.21 12.77
C GLN A 384 -10.60 -18.47 13.78
N LEU A 385 -11.32 -17.41 13.39
CA LEU A 385 -12.25 -16.75 14.29
C LEU A 385 -13.28 -17.75 14.85
N GLY A 386 -13.41 -17.76 16.18
CA GLY A 386 -14.24 -18.71 16.93
C GLY A 386 -13.63 -20.10 17.14
N ARG A 387 -12.41 -20.37 16.63
CA ARG A 387 -11.73 -21.67 16.73
C ARG A 387 -10.56 -21.62 17.72
N GLU A 388 -10.15 -22.80 18.17
CA GLU A 388 -8.93 -22.99 18.97
C GLU A 388 -7.68 -22.68 18.14
N VAL A 389 -6.80 -21.86 18.71
CA VAL A 389 -5.50 -21.51 18.16
C VAL A 389 -4.41 -21.75 19.19
N MET A 390 -3.20 -22.01 18.73
CA MET A 390 -2.02 -22.14 19.59
C MET A 390 -0.82 -21.45 18.93
N GLY A 391 -0.01 -20.77 19.72
CA GLY A 391 1.19 -20.11 19.22
C GLY A 391 2.18 -19.75 20.32
N ILE A 392 3.39 -19.42 19.93
CA ILE A 392 4.46 -19.00 20.84
C ILE A 392 4.71 -17.51 20.65
N VAL A 393 4.71 -16.74 21.73
CA VAL A 393 5.00 -15.30 21.73
C VAL A 393 6.52 -15.09 21.57
N GLN A 394 6.92 -14.22 20.65
CA GLN A 394 8.33 -13.95 20.32
C GLN A 394 8.55 -12.46 20.00
N GLY A 395 9.17 -11.72 20.90
CA GLY A 395 9.75 -10.38 20.67
C GLY A 395 8.79 -9.37 20.06
N GLY A 396 7.49 -9.42 20.40
CA GLY A 396 6.46 -8.56 19.80
C GLY A 396 5.75 -9.16 18.57
N SER A 397 5.95 -10.44 18.28
CA SER A 397 5.24 -11.23 17.27
C SER A 397 4.73 -12.55 17.87
N VAL A 398 3.96 -13.30 17.09
CA VAL A 398 3.53 -14.65 17.46
C VAL A 398 3.82 -15.61 16.31
N SER A 399 4.37 -16.78 16.65
CA SER A 399 4.47 -17.91 15.73
C SER A 399 3.28 -18.84 15.97
N TRP A 400 2.29 -18.82 15.07
CA TRP A 400 1.09 -19.63 15.17
C TRP A 400 1.33 -21.04 14.66
N MET A 401 0.94 -22.04 15.45
CA MET A 401 0.98 -23.46 15.10
C MET A 401 -0.42 -23.91 14.65
N LEU A 402 -0.66 -23.87 13.35
CA LEU A 402 -1.92 -24.29 12.76
C LEU A 402 -1.81 -25.75 12.32
N GLY A 403 -2.33 -26.67 13.12
CA GLY A 403 -2.32 -28.10 12.82
C GLY A 403 -3.40 -28.86 13.57
N ARG A 404 -4.16 -29.70 12.84
CA ARG A 404 -5.13 -30.67 13.39
C ARG A 404 -4.48 -31.39 14.58
N GLN A 405 -5.11 -31.30 15.76
CA GLN A 405 -4.85 -32.25 16.83
C GLN A 405 -5.00 -33.66 16.25
N ARG A 406 -3.90 -34.40 16.19
CA ARG A 406 -3.95 -35.86 16.10
C ARG A 406 -4.73 -36.32 17.33
N GLY A 407 -5.94 -36.83 17.11
CA GLY A 407 -6.61 -37.63 18.11
C GLY A 407 -5.69 -38.79 18.47
N LEU A 408 -5.30 -38.86 19.73
CA LEU A 408 -4.80 -40.09 20.33
C LEU A 408 -5.95 -41.10 20.23
N ALA A 409 -5.86 -42.03 19.28
CA ALA A 409 -6.64 -43.24 19.34
C ALA A 409 -5.95 -44.14 20.39
N ILE A 410 -6.64 -44.38 21.50
CA ILE A 410 -6.34 -45.44 22.45
C ILE A 410 -6.80 -46.77 21.85
#